data_AF-A0AAW5Z463-F1
#
_entry.id   AF-A0AAW5Z463-F1
#
_cell.length_a   1.000
_cell.length_b   1.000
_cell.length_c   1.000
_cell.angle_alpha   90.00
_cell.angle_beta   90.00
_cell.angle_gamma   90.00
#
_symmetry.space_group_name_H-M   'P 1'
#
loop_
_entity.id
_entity.type
_entity.pdbx_description
1 polymer ?
#
loop_
_entity_poly.entity_id
_entity_poly.type
_entity_poly.pdbx_seq_one_letter_code
_entity_poly.pdbx_strand_id
1 'polypeptide(L)'
;MTSGERRVASRLESFLNDDCFVWYDIPVGRKNRHPDFVIIDPDNGLVFLEVKDWTVSTLRKANQEQVTLETDGLLKSEINPLVQARRYACDTVNALPADPCLRQNDGQYKGRLNLAWAYGVVFTRITRQQLKALT
;
A
#
# COMPACT_ATOMS: atom_id res chain seq x y z
N MET A 1 9.63 8.39 9.42
CA MET A 1 9.36 8.88 8.06
C MET A 1 10.63 9.05 7.22
N THR A 2 10.80 8.18 6.23
CA THR A 2 11.91 8.23 5.27
C THR A 2 11.79 9.42 4.30
N SER A 3 12.85 9.71 3.54
CA SER A 3 12.80 10.75 2.49
C SER A 3 11.77 10.45 1.41
N GLY A 4 11.59 9.17 1.06
CA GLY A 4 10.59 8.69 0.12
C GLY A 4 9.17 8.93 0.64
N GLU A 5 8.88 8.50 1.87
CA GLU A 5 7.57 8.72 2.51
C GLU A 5 7.25 10.20 2.63
N ARG A 6 8.20 11.05 3.03
CA ARG A 6 7.97 12.51 3.11
C ARG A 6 7.56 13.10 1.76
N ARG A 7 8.19 12.64 0.68
CA ARG A 7 7.84 13.07 -0.69
C ARG A 7 6.45 12.60 -1.07
N VAL A 8 6.05 11.38 -0.69
CA VAL A 8 4.69 10.88 -0.94
C VAL A 8 3.67 11.66 -0.13
N ALA A 9 3.90 11.86 1.17
CA ALA A 9 3.01 12.64 2.05
C ALA A 9 2.72 14.03 1.48
N SER A 10 3.76 14.78 1.10
CA SER A 10 3.59 16.12 0.50
C SER A 10 2.78 16.08 -0.81
N ARG A 11 2.89 15.01 -1.60
CA ARG A 11 2.09 14.84 -2.83
C ARG A 11 0.64 14.51 -2.51
N LEU A 12 0.39 13.62 -1.56
CA LEU A 12 -0.96 13.31 -1.12
C LEU A 12 -1.65 14.57 -0.59
N GLU A 13 -0.97 15.34 0.26
CA GLU A 13 -1.46 16.62 0.80
C GLU A 13 -1.76 17.66 -0.30
N SER A 14 -0.97 17.69 -1.39
CA SER A 14 -1.15 18.68 -2.46
C SER A 14 -2.22 18.31 -3.49
N PHE A 15 -2.59 17.03 -3.60
CA PHE A 15 -3.38 16.51 -4.72
C PHE A 15 -4.66 15.77 -4.31
N LEU A 16 -4.80 15.38 -3.03
CA LEU A 16 -6.05 14.83 -2.54
C LEU A 16 -7.03 15.96 -2.20
N ASN A 17 -8.31 15.64 -2.28
CA ASN A 17 -9.38 16.53 -1.85
C ASN A 17 -9.36 16.71 -0.32
N ASP A 18 -9.94 17.81 0.16
CA ASP A 18 -9.95 18.19 1.59
C ASP A 18 -10.74 17.21 2.48
N ASP A 19 -11.61 16.39 1.89
CA ASP A 19 -12.41 15.37 2.57
C ASP A 19 -11.72 14.00 2.63
N CYS A 20 -10.54 13.87 2.03
CA CYS A 20 -9.71 12.67 2.15
C CYS A 20 -8.94 12.65 3.47
N PHE A 21 -8.99 11.53 4.17
CA PHE A 21 -8.15 11.30 5.35
C PHE A 21 -6.92 10.50 4.96
N VAL A 22 -5.74 10.97 5.37
CA VAL A 22 -4.47 10.27 5.18
C VAL A 22 -3.86 9.95 6.53
N TRP A 23 -3.70 8.66 6.80
CA TRP A 23 -2.96 8.17 7.97
C TRP A 23 -1.61 7.61 7.54
N TYR A 24 -0.60 7.88 8.37
CA TYR A 24 0.76 7.42 8.18
C TYR A 24 1.16 6.50 9.34
N ASP A 25 1.76 5.35 9.02
CA ASP A 25 2.32 4.39 9.99
C ASP A 25 1.34 3.98 11.11
N ILE A 26 0.06 3.79 10.75
CA ILE A 26 -0.94 3.32 11.70
C ILE A 26 -1.00 1.79 11.73
N PRO A 27 -1.16 1.17 12.91
CA PRO A 27 -1.38 -0.26 12.99
C PRO A 27 -2.73 -0.62 12.39
N VAL A 28 -2.74 -1.61 11.51
CA VAL A 28 -3.94 -2.14 10.88
C VAL A 28 -4.11 -3.63 11.11
N GLY A 29 -5.38 -4.03 11.23
CA GLY A 29 -5.80 -5.41 11.45
C GLY A 29 -5.35 -5.99 12.80
N ARG A 30 -5.72 -7.25 13.04
CA ARG A 30 -5.42 -7.95 14.31
C ARG A 30 -3.94 -8.26 14.52
N LYS A 31 -3.14 -8.20 13.45
CA LYS A 31 -1.70 -8.50 13.47
C LYS A 31 -0.83 -7.26 13.68
N ASN A 32 -1.44 -6.10 13.96
CA ASN A 32 -0.75 -4.85 14.24
C ASN A 32 0.33 -4.53 13.20
N ARG A 33 -0.06 -4.62 11.92
CA ARG A 33 0.85 -4.38 10.79
C ARG A 33 0.80 -2.91 10.42
N HIS A 34 1.91 -2.37 9.92
CA HIS A 34 2.08 -0.94 9.69
C HIS A 34 2.30 -0.67 8.19
N PRO A 35 1.23 -0.43 7.40
CA PRO A 35 1.38 0.14 6.07
C PRO A 35 1.94 1.57 6.16
N ASP A 36 2.70 1.99 5.14
CA ASP A 36 3.24 3.36 5.12
C ASP A 36 2.12 4.40 5.08
N PHE A 37 1.09 4.19 4.26
CA PHE A 37 -0.08 5.06 4.22
C PHE A 37 -1.40 4.28 4.13
N VAL A 38 -2.42 4.78 4.82
CA VAL A 38 -3.82 4.41 4.65
C VAL A 38 -4.60 5.67 4.30
N ILE A 39 -5.28 5.66 3.16
CA ILE A 39 -6.08 6.78 2.67
C ILE A 39 -7.54 6.36 2.72
N ILE A 40 -8.39 7.23 3.26
CA ILE A 40 -9.85 7.14 3.15
C ILE A 40 -10.28 8.25 2.21
N ASP A 41 -10.78 7.85 1.06
CA ASP A 41 -11.34 8.73 0.04
C ASP A 41 -12.85 8.44 -0.04
N PRO A 42 -13.73 9.44 0.18
CA PRO A 42 -15.17 9.24 0.10
C PRO A 42 -15.66 8.69 -1.25
N ASP A 43 -14.99 9.03 -2.34
CA ASP A 43 -15.36 8.63 -3.70
C ASP A 43 -14.75 7.26 -4.08
N ASN A 44 -13.54 6.97 -3.61
CA ASN A 44 -12.77 5.79 -4.02
C ASN A 44 -12.62 4.69 -2.95
N GLY A 45 -13.01 4.97 -1.71
CA GLY A 45 -12.93 4.06 -0.57
C GLY A 45 -11.55 4.03 0.10
N LEU A 46 -11.09 2.84 0.50
CA LEU A 46 -9.86 2.66 1.29
C LEU A 46 -8.66 2.34 0.40
N VAL A 47 -7.57 3.09 0.50
CA VAL A 47 -6.34 2.83 -0.25
C VAL A 47 -5.16 2.59 0.67
N PHE A 48 -4.46 1.48 0.49
CA PHE A 48 -3.26 1.11 1.26
C PHE A 48 -2.02 1.27 0.38
N LEU A 49 -1.06 2.08 0.80
CA LEU A 49 0.17 2.30 0.03
C LEU A 49 1.40 1.87 0.83
N GLU A 50 2.28 1.16 0.14
CA GLU A 50 3.65 0.91 0.56
C GLU A 50 4.59 1.81 -0.25
N VAL A 51 5.61 2.37 0.37
CA VAL A 51 6.61 3.24 -0.24
C VAL A 51 7.95 2.53 -0.23
N LYS A 52 8.63 2.53 -1.39
CA LYS A 52 10.00 2.06 -1.51
C LYS A 52 10.85 3.10 -2.22
N ASP A 53 12.05 3.33 -1.71
CA ASP A 53 13.06 4.24 -2.25
C ASP A 53 14.18 3.51 -3.00
N TRP A 54 13.89 2.29 -3.45
CA TRP A 54 14.75 1.48 -4.29
C TRP A 54 15.06 2.18 -5.61
N THR A 55 16.24 1.92 -6.15
CA THR A 55 16.64 2.36 -7.49
C THR A 55 16.73 1.16 -8.43
N VAL A 56 16.68 1.42 -9.73
CA VAL A 56 16.84 0.36 -10.75
C VAL A 56 18.17 -0.39 -10.57
N SER A 57 19.24 0.31 -10.19
CA SER A 57 20.57 -0.30 -9.99
C SER A 57 20.61 -1.27 -8.82
N THR A 58 19.78 -1.05 -7.78
CA THR A 58 19.68 -1.95 -6.63
C THR A 58 18.81 -3.17 -6.91
N LEU A 59 17.93 -3.15 -7.92
CA LEU A 59 17.01 -4.25 -8.17
C LEU A 59 17.68 -5.35 -9.02
N ARG A 60 17.78 -6.57 -8.48
CA ARG A 60 18.43 -7.70 -9.18
C ARG A 60 17.45 -8.72 -9.71
N LYS A 61 16.47 -9.10 -8.89
CA LYS A 61 15.44 -10.07 -9.26
C LYS A 61 14.14 -9.70 -8.60
N ALA A 62 13.03 -9.84 -9.31
CA ALA A 62 11.71 -9.70 -8.74
C ALA A 62 10.83 -10.84 -9.24
N ASN A 63 10.04 -11.43 -8.34
CA ASN A 63 8.96 -12.33 -8.69
C ASN A 63 7.70 -11.92 -7.89
N GLN A 64 6.62 -12.69 -8.02
CA GLN A 64 5.36 -12.38 -7.38
C GLN A 64 5.43 -12.37 -5.86
N GLU A 65 6.40 -13.05 -5.23
CA GLU A 65 6.50 -13.21 -3.78
C GLU A 65 7.64 -12.42 -3.14
N GLN A 66 8.75 -12.25 -3.85
CA GLN A 66 9.99 -11.68 -3.33
C GLN A 66 10.69 -10.76 -4.34
N VAL A 67 11.46 -9.82 -3.81
CA VAL A 67 12.37 -8.97 -4.55
C VAL A 67 13.76 -9.10 -3.92
N THR A 68 14.75 -9.40 -4.75
CA THR A 68 16.17 -9.41 -4.38
C THR A 68 16.80 -8.10 -4.79
N LEU A 69 17.36 -7.41 -3.81
CA LEU A 69 18.08 -6.15 -3.96
C LEU A 69 19.57 -6.39 -3.74
N GLU A 70 20.41 -5.61 -4.40
CA GLU A 70 21.84 -5.50 -4.10
C GLU A 70 22.13 -4.09 -3.58
N THR A 71 22.74 -4.01 -2.41
CA THR A 71 23.16 -2.73 -1.80
C THR A 71 24.53 -2.95 -1.19
N ASP A 72 25.48 -2.09 -1.53
CA ASP A 72 26.88 -2.17 -1.06
C ASP A 72 27.53 -3.55 -1.27
N GLY A 73 27.20 -4.21 -2.39
CA GLY A 73 27.69 -5.55 -2.74
C GLY A 73 27.01 -6.72 -1.99
N LEU A 74 26.04 -6.43 -1.12
CA LEU A 74 25.26 -7.45 -0.40
C LEU A 74 23.90 -7.68 -1.07
N LEU A 75 23.57 -8.96 -1.30
CA LEU A 75 22.26 -9.36 -1.77
C LEU A 75 21.29 -9.53 -0.59
N LYS A 76 20.18 -8.82 -0.63
CA LYS A 76 19.11 -8.90 0.35
C LYS A 76 17.81 -9.33 -0.35
N SER A 77 17.17 -10.38 0.15
CA SER A 77 15.83 -10.76 -0.31
C SER A 77 14.78 -10.22 0.64
N GLU A 78 13.77 -9.54 0.09
CA GLU A 78 12.63 -9.01 0.83
C GLU A 78 11.32 -9.51 0.18
N ILE A 79 10.22 -9.51 0.96
CA ILE A 79 8.90 -9.84 0.41
C ILE A 79 8.52 -8.75 -0.61
N ASN A 80 7.92 -9.16 -1.73
CA ASN A 80 7.45 -8.22 -2.74
C ASN A 80 6.52 -7.18 -2.08
N PRO A 81 6.80 -5.87 -2.20
CA PRO A 81 6.06 -4.82 -1.51
C PRO A 81 4.58 -4.81 -1.89
N LEU A 82 4.23 -5.26 -3.10
CA LEU A 82 2.83 -5.39 -3.51
C LEU A 82 2.11 -6.49 -2.74
N VAL A 83 2.80 -7.60 -2.43
CA VAL A 83 2.27 -8.64 -1.54
C VAL A 83 2.15 -8.14 -0.11
N GLN A 84 3.10 -7.32 0.36
CA GLN A 84 3.00 -6.69 1.68
C GLN A 84 1.76 -5.78 1.78
N ALA A 85 1.61 -4.85 0.83
CA ALA A 85 0.46 -3.95 0.75
C ALA A 85 -0.87 -4.71 0.67
N ARG A 86 -0.94 -5.77 -0.16
CA ARG A 86 -2.11 -6.63 -0.26
C ARG A 86 -2.46 -7.30 1.06
N ARG A 87 -1.46 -7.78 1.81
CA ARG A 87 -1.68 -8.43 3.12
C ARG A 87 -2.30 -7.44 4.11
N TYR A 88 -1.78 -6.21 4.19
CA TYR A 88 -2.34 -5.16 5.06
C TYR A 88 -3.79 -4.84 4.70
N ALA A 89 -4.06 -4.66 3.41
CA ALA A 89 -5.39 -4.36 2.91
C ALA A 89 -6.37 -5.49 3.23
N CYS A 90 -6.03 -6.75 2.92
CA CYS A 90 -6.90 -7.89 3.22
C CYS A 90 -7.13 -8.09 4.72
N ASP A 91 -6.08 -7.98 5.56
CA ASP A 91 -6.22 -8.12 7.01
C ASP A 91 -7.17 -7.05 7.58
N THR A 92 -7.13 -5.83 7.04
CA THR A 92 -8.00 -4.71 7.46
C THR A 92 -9.43 -4.89 6.95
N VAL A 93 -9.60 -5.13 5.65
CA VAL A 93 -10.90 -5.30 4.98
C VAL A 93 -11.70 -6.47 5.54
N ASN A 94 -11.02 -7.53 6.00
CA ASN A 94 -11.69 -8.67 6.64
C ASN A 94 -12.12 -8.38 8.09
N ALA A 95 -11.52 -7.38 8.75
CA ALA A 95 -11.85 -7.02 10.13
C ALA A 95 -12.97 -5.96 10.23
N LEU A 96 -13.01 -5.00 9.29
CA LEU A 96 -13.98 -3.91 9.29
C LEU A 96 -15.47 -4.33 9.30
N PRO A 97 -15.90 -5.42 8.63
CA PRO A 97 -17.30 -5.87 8.65
C PRO A 97 -17.80 -6.38 10.02
N ALA A 98 -16.93 -6.40 11.04
CA ALA A 98 -17.37 -6.56 12.42
C ALA A 98 -18.31 -5.42 12.85
N ASP A 99 -18.10 -4.21 12.31
CA ASP A 99 -19.01 -3.08 12.47
C ASP A 99 -20.19 -3.21 11.46
N PRO A 100 -21.46 -3.24 11.93
CA PRO A 100 -22.63 -3.28 11.06
C PRO A 100 -22.73 -2.13 10.06
N CYS A 101 -22.15 -0.96 10.35
CA CYS A 101 -22.17 0.21 9.47
C CYS A 101 -21.21 0.06 8.28
N LEU A 102 -20.18 -0.78 8.42
CA LEU A 102 -19.20 -1.09 7.38
C LEU A 102 -19.48 -2.44 6.68
N ARG A 103 -20.62 -3.07 6.99
CA ARG A 103 -20.97 -4.39 6.48
C ARG A 103 -22.17 -4.30 5.54
N GLN A 104 -22.10 -5.03 4.44
CA GLN A 104 -23.25 -5.29 3.60
C GLN A 104 -24.24 -6.19 4.34
N ASN A 105 -25.47 -5.69 4.58
CA ASN A 105 -26.46 -6.36 5.41
C ASN A 105 -27.36 -7.32 4.61
N ASP A 106 -27.38 -7.19 3.30
CA ASP A 106 -28.23 -7.91 2.35
C ASP A 106 -27.51 -8.15 1.00
N GLY A 107 -28.20 -8.82 0.07
CA GLY A 107 -27.68 -9.13 -1.26
C GLY A 107 -26.62 -10.24 -1.32
N GLN A 108 -26.02 -10.40 -2.50
CA GLN A 108 -25.06 -11.47 -2.81
C GLN A 108 -23.76 -11.39 -2.00
N TYR A 109 -23.37 -10.19 -1.56
CA TYR A 109 -22.13 -9.95 -0.82
C TYR A 109 -22.38 -9.69 0.67
N LYS A 110 -23.55 -10.10 1.20
CA LYS A 110 -23.89 -10.03 2.62
C LYS A 110 -22.75 -10.55 3.49
N GLY A 111 -22.39 -9.77 4.51
CA GLY A 111 -21.28 -10.10 5.40
C GLY A 111 -19.94 -9.49 5.01
N ARG A 112 -19.80 -8.95 3.79
CA ARG A 112 -18.56 -8.33 3.32
C ARG A 112 -18.54 -6.82 3.60
N LEU A 113 -17.37 -6.21 3.42
CA LEU A 113 -17.19 -4.77 3.49
C LEU A 113 -18.07 -4.07 2.45
N ASN A 114 -18.73 -2.97 2.85
CA ASN A 114 -19.57 -2.15 1.97
C ASN A 114 -18.81 -1.00 1.28
N LEU A 115 -17.49 -0.89 1.51
CA LEU A 115 -16.60 0.09 0.91
C LEU A 115 -15.73 -0.55 -0.19
N ALA A 116 -15.45 0.23 -1.23
CA ALA A 116 -14.38 -0.08 -2.16
C ALA A 116 -13.02 0.00 -1.46
N TRP A 117 -12.05 -0.77 -1.97
CA TRP A 117 -10.69 -0.72 -1.45
C TRP A 117 -9.68 -1.09 -2.52
N ALA A 118 -8.48 -0.54 -2.40
CA ALA A 118 -7.35 -0.76 -3.28
C ALA A 118 -6.03 -0.79 -2.49
N TYR A 119 -4.98 -1.28 -3.12
CA TYR A 119 -3.63 -1.27 -2.56
C TYR A 119 -2.60 -1.04 -3.65
N GLY A 120 -1.45 -0.50 -3.29
CA GLY A 120 -0.41 -0.17 -4.24
C GLY A 120 0.96 0.02 -3.62
N VAL A 121 1.95 0.18 -4.50
CA VAL A 121 3.33 0.48 -4.13
C VAL A 121 3.77 1.73 -4.87
N VAL A 122 4.40 2.66 -4.14
CA VAL A 122 5.01 3.87 -4.71
C VAL A 122 6.52 3.72 -4.69
N PHE A 123 7.12 3.62 -5.87
CA PHE A 123 8.57 3.67 -6.04
C PHE A 123 9.01 5.12 -6.22
N THR A 124 9.67 5.69 -5.22
CA THR A 124 10.01 7.13 -5.22
C THR A 124 11.25 7.46 -6.07
N ARG A 125 12.06 6.45 -6.40
CA ARG A 125 13.29 6.59 -7.21
C ARG A 125 13.31 5.74 -8.49
N ILE A 126 12.17 5.19 -8.90
CA ILE A 126 12.01 4.50 -10.19
C ILE A 126 10.94 5.23 -10.99
N THR A 127 11.31 5.75 -12.16
CA THR A 127 10.37 6.40 -13.05
C THR A 127 9.48 5.38 -13.76
N ARG A 128 8.31 5.82 -14.26
CA ARG A 128 7.43 4.96 -15.06
C ARG A 128 8.12 4.40 -16.31
N GLN A 129 9.00 5.18 -16.94
CA GLN A 129 9.76 4.74 -18.11
C GLN A 129 10.75 3.62 -17.75
N GLN A 130 11.50 3.79 -16.65
CA GLN A 130 12.41 2.77 -16.15
C GLN A 130 11.65 1.50 -15.77
N LEU A 131 10.52 1.62 -15.07
CA LEU A 131 9.72 0.46 -14.67
C LEU A 131 9.22 -0.33 -15.88
N LYS A 132 8.76 0.35 -16.93
CA LYS A 132 8.32 -0.30 -18.17
C LYS A 132 9.45 -0.99 -18.94
N ALA A 133 10.69 -0.54 -18.78
CA ALA A 133 11.85 -1.16 -19.41
C ALA A 133 12.32 -2.42 -18.66
N LEU A 134 11.79 -2.69 -17.46
CA LEU A 134 12.10 -3.88 -16.65
C LEU A 134 11.16 -5.07 -16.90
N THR A 135 10.04 -4.84 -17.59
CA THR A 135 9.05 -5.85 -18.02
C THR A 135 9.23 -6.22 -19.47
#